data_AF-A0A6J6NIC7-F1
#
_entry.id   AF-A0A6J6NIC7-F1
#
_cell.length_a   1.000
_cell.length_b   1.000
_cell.length_c   1.000
_cell.angle_alpha   90.00
_cell.angle_beta   90.00
_cell.angle_gamma   90.00
#
_symmetry.space_group_name_H-M   'P 1'
#
loop_
_entity.id
_entity.type
_entity.pdbx_description
1 polymer ?
#
loop_
_entity_poly.entity_id
_entity_poly.type
_entity_poly.pdbx_seq_one_letter_code
_entity_poly.pdbx_strand_id
1 'polypeptide(L)'
;MDTFLLAVGLSALYLAVVLLIELARRKLDISSDITRRVIHIFSGIYTVLDYFLLPAAWFLSLIFISLVVMTISQRLNWFTSIHGVKRKTYGEVFLPLGTLITYAISQGKPEIFIPSMFIMTFADSFAGLTSDMLKKERKVIQGSLVFFVIAFLLLIENTHLELGQIFACALIVTLVERFSPVGSDNATVPVATALLLLAL
;
A
#
# COMPACT_ATOMS: atom_id res chain seq x y z
N MET A 1 2.64 6.69 -27.77
CA MET A 1 3.67 5.76 -27.26
C MET A 1 3.07 4.37 -27.34
N ASP A 2 3.81 3.38 -27.85
CA ASP A 2 3.36 1.99 -27.77
C ASP A 2 3.15 1.63 -26.29
N THR A 3 1.97 1.13 -25.92
CA THR A 3 1.62 0.75 -24.55
C THR A 3 2.65 -0.22 -23.96
N PHE A 4 3.22 -1.08 -24.80
CA PHE A 4 4.31 -1.97 -24.41
C PHE A 4 5.55 -1.18 -23.95
N LEU A 5 6.01 -0.21 -24.76
CA LEU A 5 7.16 0.64 -24.40
C LEU A 5 6.89 1.46 -23.14
N LEU A 6 5.65 1.95 -22.96
CA LEU A 6 5.26 2.64 -21.74
C LEU A 6 5.34 1.71 -20.52
N ALA A 7 4.76 0.51 -20.60
CA ALA A 7 4.78 -0.47 -19.51
C ALA A 7 6.22 -0.91 -19.15
N VAL A 8 7.07 -1.11 -20.16
CA VAL A 8 8.50 -1.40 -19.96
C VAL A 8 9.21 -0.22 -19.29
N GLY A 9 8.97 1.01 -19.75
CA GLY A 9 9.54 2.22 -19.16
C GLY A 9 9.14 2.40 -17.70
N LEU A 10 7.85 2.22 -17.38
CA LEU A 10 7.34 2.28 -16.01
C LEU A 10 7.94 1.18 -15.14
N SER A 11 8.05 -0.05 -15.65
CA SER A 11 8.66 -1.15 -14.89
C SER A 11 10.15 -0.89 -14.61
N ALA A 12 10.88 -0.38 -15.61
CA ALA A 12 12.29 -0.05 -15.46
C ALA A 12 12.52 1.09 -14.44
N LEU A 13 11.68 2.12 -14.46
CA LEU A 13 11.73 3.23 -13.50
C LEU A 13 11.45 2.74 -12.08
N TYR A 14 10.40 1.94 -11.89
CA TYR A 14 10.06 1.35 -10.59
C TYR A 14 11.23 0.54 -10.02
N LEU A 15 11.79 -0.36 -10.83
CA LEU A 15 12.92 -1.19 -10.42
C LEU A 15 14.17 -0.36 -10.12
N ALA A 16 14.45 0.68 -10.91
CA ALA A 16 15.57 1.58 -10.67
C ALA A 16 15.46 2.25 -9.29
N VAL A 17 14.28 2.75 -8.92
CA VAL A 17 14.05 3.36 -7.59
C VAL A 17 14.23 2.34 -6.46
N VAL A 18 13.65 1.14 -6.59
CA VAL A 18 13.81 0.08 -5.57
C VAL A 18 15.28 -0.32 -5.42
N LEU A 19 16.01 -0.47 -6.52
CA LEU A 19 17.45 -0.79 -6.49
C LEU A 19 18.27 0.34 -5.87
N LEU A 20 17.95 1.60 -6.15
CA LEU A 20 18.62 2.74 -5.50
C LEU A 20 18.40 2.73 -3.98
N ILE A 21 17.18 2.42 -3.52
CA ILE A 21 16.89 2.30 -2.08
C ILE A 21 17.65 1.11 -1.46
N GLU A 22 17.71 -0.03 -2.14
CA GLU A 22 18.50 -1.19 -1.70
C GLU A 22 19.99 -0.84 -1.58
N LEU A 23 20.55 -0.13 -2.58
CA LEU A 23 21.94 0.33 -2.55
C LEU A 23 22.17 1.34 -1.43
N ALA A 24 21.27 2.31 -1.25
CA ALA A 24 21.35 3.29 -0.18
C ALA A 24 21.35 2.61 1.19
N ARG A 25 20.45 1.64 1.42
CA ARG A 25 20.43 0.84 2.64
C ARG A 25 21.78 0.17 2.91
N ARG A 26 22.31 -0.56 1.92
CA ARG A 26 23.56 -1.32 2.08
C ARG A 26 24.78 -0.44 2.30
N LYS A 27 24.79 0.79 1.74
CA LYS A 27 25.93 1.71 1.83
C LYS A 27 25.86 2.69 2.99
N LEU A 28 24.66 3.06 3.43
CA LEU A 28 24.43 4.14 4.41
C LEU A 28 23.88 3.62 5.75
N ASP A 29 23.79 2.30 5.93
CA ASP A 29 23.29 1.63 7.15
C ASP A 29 21.90 2.13 7.61
N ILE A 30 21.05 2.48 6.63
CA ILE A 30 19.68 2.93 6.91
C ILE A 30 18.87 1.72 7.39
N SER A 31 18.08 1.92 8.45
CA SER A 31 17.25 0.84 8.98
C SER A 31 16.24 0.33 7.95
N SER A 32 16.01 -0.99 7.96
CA SER A 32 15.05 -1.64 7.07
C SER A 32 13.61 -1.15 7.30
N ASP A 33 13.26 -0.75 8.53
CA ASP A 33 11.95 -0.16 8.82
C ASP A 33 11.73 1.16 8.06
N ILE A 34 12.76 2.00 7.90
CA ILE A 34 12.68 3.24 7.12
C ILE A 34 12.60 2.92 5.64
N THR A 35 13.53 2.11 5.11
CA THR A 35 13.55 1.83 3.66
C THR A 35 12.30 1.10 3.19
N ARG A 36 11.79 0.16 3.99
CA ARG A 36 10.54 -0.55 3.71
C ARG A 36 9.36 0.40 3.65
N ARG A 37 9.27 1.35 4.59
CA ARG A 37 8.21 2.37 4.58
C ARG A 37 8.29 3.28 3.35
N VAL A 38 9.49 3.70 2.97
CA VAL A 38 9.69 4.52 1.75
C VAL A 38 9.25 3.73 0.51
N ILE A 39 9.64 2.45 0.41
CA ILE A 39 9.21 1.57 -0.68
C ILE A 39 7.69 1.40 -0.66
N HIS A 40 7.06 1.13 0.49
CA HIS A 40 5.60 1.00 0.61
C HIS A 40 4.86 2.24 0.10
N ILE A 41 5.26 3.44 0.54
CA ILE A 41 4.66 4.70 0.06
C ILE A 41 4.87 4.88 -1.44
N PHE A 42 6.10 4.67 -1.91
CA PHE A 42 6.43 4.76 -3.33
C PHE A 42 5.59 3.79 -4.16
N SER A 43 5.52 2.51 -3.78
CA SER A 43 4.75 1.48 -4.46
C SER A 43 3.26 1.79 -4.48
N GLY A 44 2.70 2.32 -3.40
CA GLY A 44 1.30 2.74 -3.35
C GLY A 44 0.98 3.87 -4.33
N ILE A 45 1.80 4.93 -4.34
CA ILE A 45 1.68 6.04 -5.30
C ILE A 45 1.89 5.54 -6.74
N TYR A 46 2.90 4.70 -6.96
CA TYR A 46 3.23 4.16 -8.27
C TYR A 46 2.12 3.27 -8.82
N THR A 47 1.43 2.52 -7.95
CA THR A 47 0.28 1.70 -8.34
C THR A 47 -0.86 2.56 -8.87
N VAL A 48 -1.13 3.70 -8.22
CA VAL A 48 -2.14 4.65 -8.71
C VAL A 48 -1.69 5.32 -10.03
N LEU A 49 -0.40 5.63 -10.16
CA LEU A 49 0.17 6.12 -11.42
C LEU A 49 -0.02 5.10 -12.57
N ASP A 50 0.34 3.84 -12.33
CA ASP A 50 0.17 2.75 -13.31
C ASP A 50 -1.30 2.56 -13.68
N TYR A 51 -2.21 2.65 -12.70
CA TYR A 51 -3.65 2.57 -12.94
C TYR A 51 -4.14 3.66 -13.92
N PHE A 52 -3.60 4.88 -13.85
CA PHE A 52 -3.97 5.96 -14.77
C PHE A 52 -3.30 5.85 -16.14
N LEU A 53 -2.04 5.41 -16.19
CA LEU A 53 -1.24 5.44 -17.41
C LEU A 53 -1.41 4.20 -18.29
N LEU A 54 -1.86 3.08 -17.73
CA LEU A 54 -1.94 1.80 -18.43
C LEU A 54 -3.38 1.33 -18.63
N PRO A 55 -3.68 0.71 -19.78
CA PRO A 55 -4.91 -0.06 -19.93
C PRO A 55 -4.98 -1.19 -18.89
N ALA A 56 -6.20 -1.54 -18.47
CA ALA A 56 -6.46 -2.52 -17.42
C ALA A 56 -5.67 -3.83 -17.56
N ALA A 57 -5.58 -4.40 -18.76
CA ALA A 57 -4.84 -5.64 -19.00
C ALA A 57 -3.33 -5.51 -18.68
N TRP A 58 -2.71 -4.38 -19.05
CA TRP A 58 -1.30 -4.11 -18.75
C TRP A 58 -1.09 -3.83 -17.26
N PHE A 59 -1.92 -2.97 -16.68
CA PHE A 59 -1.92 -2.69 -15.25
C PHE A 59 -1.99 -3.99 -14.42
N LEU A 60 -3.01 -4.81 -14.63
CA LEU A 60 -3.20 -6.06 -13.90
C LEU A 60 -2.07 -7.07 -14.12
N SER A 61 -1.51 -7.13 -15.34
CA SER A 61 -0.35 -7.99 -15.62
C SER A 61 0.86 -7.58 -14.79
N LEU A 62 1.15 -6.28 -14.69
CA LEU A 62 2.29 -5.78 -13.91
C LEU A 62 2.09 -6.03 -12.40
N ILE A 63 0.89 -5.79 -11.87
CA ILE A 63 0.59 -6.10 -10.46
C ILE A 63 0.70 -7.60 -10.18
N PHE A 64 0.24 -8.46 -11.10
CA PHE A 64 0.39 -9.91 -10.98
C PHE A 64 1.86 -10.35 -11.01
N ILE A 65 2.67 -9.79 -11.92
CA ILE A 65 4.12 -10.04 -11.96
C ILE A 65 4.75 -9.59 -10.63
N SER A 66 4.38 -8.41 -10.12
CA SER A 66 4.86 -7.91 -8.82
C SER A 66 4.54 -8.89 -7.68
N LEU A 67 3.32 -9.45 -7.63
CA LEU A 67 2.95 -10.47 -6.65
C LEU A 67 3.86 -11.70 -6.72
N VAL A 68 4.11 -12.22 -7.92
CA VAL A 68 5.01 -13.38 -8.13
C VAL A 68 6.42 -13.04 -7.68
N VAL A 69 6.97 -11.91 -8.14
CA VAL A 69 8.33 -11.47 -7.81
C VAL A 69 8.49 -11.23 -6.30
N MET A 70 7.55 -10.56 -5.64
CA MET A 70 7.60 -10.34 -4.19
C MET A 70 7.50 -11.64 -3.41
N THR A 71 6.67 -12.59 -3.86
CA THR A 71 6.56 -13.91 -3.22
C THR A 71 7.88 -14.69 -3.30
N ILE A 72 8.54 -14.68 -4.45
CA ILE A 72 9.85 -15.32 -4.64
C ILE A 72 10.91 -14.58 -3.83
N SER A 73 10.93 -13.24 -3.91
CA SER A 73 11.87 -12.37 -3.19
C SER A 73 11.81 -12.59 -1.68
N GLN A 74 10.61 -12.75 -1.11
CA GLN A 74 10.41 -13.02 0.32
C GLN A 74 11.02 -14.36 0.76
N ARG A 75 10.95 -15.39 -0.10
CA ARG A 75 11.54 -16.71 0.21
C ARG A 75 13.06 -16.71 0.09
N LEU A 76 13.59 -15.93 -0.85
CA LEU A 76 15.02 -15.87 -1.17
C LEU A 76 15.76 -14.72 -0.48
N ASN A 77 15.04 -13.84 0.24
CA ASN A 77 15.56 -12.62 0.86
C ASN A 77 16.36 -11.71 -0.11
N TRP A 78 15.89 -11.54 -1.35
CA TRP A 78 16.62 -10.77 -2.38
C TRP A 78 16.85 -9.30 -1.99
N PHE A 79 15.84 -8.66 -1.41
CA PHE A 79 15.88 -7.24 -1.03
C PHE A 79 15.94 -7.07 0.48
N THR A 80 17.11 -6.66 0.98
CA THR A 80 17.31 -6.45 2.42
C THR A 80 16.60 -5.18 2.92
N SER A 81 16.35 -4.22 2.04
CA SER A 81 15.55 -3.00 2.28
C SER A 81 14.07 -3.28 2.54
N ILE A 82 13.62 -4.45 2.11
CA ILE A 82 12.22 -4.87 2.18
C ILE A 82 12.02 -5.98 3.24
N HIS A 83 12.88 -7.00 3.21
CA HIS A 83 12.77 -8.22 4.02
C HIS A 83 13.66 -8.22 5.27
N GLY A 84 14.59 -7.27 5.39
CA GLY A 84 15.57 -7.22 6.48
C GLY A 84 15.04 -6.65 7.80
N VAL A 85 13.73 -6.67 8.05
CA VAL A 85 13.13 -6.23 9.32
C VAL A 85 13.20 -7.35 10.37
N LYS A 86 13.31 -6.98 11.66
CA LYS A 86 13.42 -7.97 12.75
C LYS A 86 12.14 -8.81 12.93
N ARG A 87 10.99 -8.23 12.61
CA ARG A 87 9.68 -8.86 12.77
C ARG A 87 9.33 -9.72 11.57
N LYS A 88 8.60 -10.80 11.80
CA LYS A 88 7.98 -11.57 10.72
C LYS A 88 6.82 -10.77 10.12
N THR A 89 6.85 -10.52 8.81
CA THR A 89 5.77 -9.83 8.08
C THR A 89 5.76 -10.27 6.62
N TYR A 90 4.57 -10.26 6.00
CA TYR A 90 4.36 -10.59 4.59
C TYR A 90 3.73 -9.42 3.82
N GLY A 91 3.77 -8.20 4.36
CA GLY A 91 3.02 -7.06 3.81
C GLY A 91 3.33 -6.73 2.35
N GLU A 92 4.52 -7.05 1.87
CA GLU A 92 4.96 -6.77 0.50
C GLU A 92 4.39 -7.76 -0.51
N VAL A 93 4.02 -8.95 -0.04
CA VAL A 93 3.24 -9.93 -0.82
C VAL A 93 1.76 -9.56 -0.75
N PHE A 94 1.29 -9.09 0.40
CA PHE A 94 -0.09 -8.66 0.57
C PHE A 94 -0.44 -7.41 -0.23
N LEU A 95 0.48 -6.47 -0.45
CA LEU A 95 0.22 -5.24 -1.21
C LEU A 95 -0.27 -5.52 -2.64
N PRO A 96 0.46 -6.25 -3.51
CA PRO A 96 -0.01 -6.54 -4.86
C PRO A 96 -1.23 -7.48 -4.86
N LEU A 97 -1.34 -8.41 -3.91
CA LEU A 97 -2.54 -9.24 -3.77
C LEU A 97 -3.78 -8.39 -3.44
N GLY A 98 -3.66 -7.49 -2.46
CA GLY A 98 -4.67 -6.52 -2.07
C GLY A 98 -5.08 -5.62 -3.21
N THR A 99 -4.10 -5.15 -3.98
CA THR A 99 -4.33 -4.32 -5.17
C THR A 99 -5.19 -5.05 -6.21
N LEU A 100 -4.89 -6.31 -6.54
CA LEU A 100 -5.68 -7.10 -7.50
C LEU A 100 -7.12 -7.29 -7.02
N ILE A 101 -7.31 -7.64 -5.76
CA ILE A 101 -8.65 -7.86 -5.18
C ILE A 101 -9.43 -6.54 -5.14
N THR A 102 -8.78 -5.45 -4.73
CA THR A 102 -9.36 -4.10 -4.68
C THR A 102 -9.77 -3.63 -6.07
N TYR A 103 -8.94 -3.86 -7.09
CA TYR A 103 -9.29 -3.56 -8.47
C TYR A 103 -10.52 -4.36 -8.92
N ALA A 104 -10.56 -5.66 -8.64
CA ALA A 104 -11.70 -6.52 -8.97
C ALA A 104 -13.00 -6.04 -8.31
N ILE A 105 -12.96 -5.67 -7.03
CA ILE A 105 -14.11 -5.15 -6.28
C ILE A 105 -14.55 -3.79 -6.82
N SER A 106 -13.60 -2.89 -7.07
CA SER A 106 -13.89 -1.57 -7.64
C SER A 106 -14.43 -1.63 -9.07
N GLN A 107 -14.27 -2.77 -9.76
CA GLN A 107 -14.57 -2.91 -11.18
C GLN A 107 -13.83 -1.87 -12.04
N GLY A 108 -12.64 -1.46 -11.58
CA GLY A 108 -11.84 -0.41 -12.20
C GLY A 108 -12.35 1.01 -11.99
N LYS A 109 -13.37 1.23 -11.16
CA LYS A 109 -13.91 2.57 -10.85
C LYS A 109 -12.93 3.39 -10.00
N PRO A 110 -12.47 4.56 -10.47
CA PRO A 110 -11.47 5.37 -9.76
C PRO A 110 -11.97 5.84 -8.39
N GLU A 111 -13.25 6.17 -8.26
CA GLU A 111 -13.90 6.65 -7.03
C GLU A 111 -13.90 5.62 -5.90
N ILE A 112 -13.64 4.34 -6.20
CA ILE A 112 -13.49 3.27 -5.22
C ILE A 112 -12.02 2.87 -5.09
N PHE A 113 -11.33 2.66 -6.21
CA PHE A 113 -9.97 2.12 -6.23
C PHE A 113 -8.95 3.07 -5.61
N ILE A 114 -8.97 4.35 -6.01
CA ILE A 114 -7.98 5.34 -5.59
C ILE A 114 -8.02 5.61 -4.07
N PRO A 115 -9.16 5.94 -3.45
CA PRO A 115 -9.22 6.13 -1.99
C PRO A 115 -8.79 4.87 -1.24
N SER A 116 -9.15 3.67 -1.72
CA SER A 116 -8.71 2.40 -1.13
C SER A 116 -7.19 2.26 -1.10
N MET A 117 -6.53 2.57 -2.22
CA MET A 117 -5.07 2.52 -2.32
C MET A 117 -4.40 3.62 -1.50
N PHE A 118 -4.94 4.85 -1.49
CA PHE A 118 -4.38 5.94 -0.71
C PHE A 118 -4.48 5.74 0.80
N ILE A 119 -5.61 5.21 1.31
CA ILE A 119 -5.74 4.89 2.73
C ILE A 119 -4.70 3.83 3.14
N MET A 120 -4.58 2.74 2.37
CA MET A 120 -3.56 1.71 2.62
C MET A 120 -2.13 2.26 2.52
N THR A 121 -1.87 3.21 1.62
CA THR A 121 -0.55 3.78 1.41
C THR A 121 -0.16 4.74 2.54
N PHE A 122 -1.00 5.76 2.77
CA PHE A 122 -0.67 6.87 3.65
C PHE A 122 -1.08 6.59 5.10
N ALA A 123 -2.33 6.19 5.35
CA ALA A 123 -2.81 6.03 6.72
C ALA A 123 -2.00 4.95 7.47
N ASP A 124 -1.72 3.81 6.83
CA ASP A 124 -0.87 2.74 7.40
C ASP A 124 0.55 3.24 7.68
N SER A 125 1.15 3.94 6.71
CA SER A 125 2.48 4.51 6.86
C SER A 125 2.53 5.47 8.06
N PHE A 126 1.65 6.44 8.16
CA PHE A 126 1.71 7.41 9.27
C PHE A 126 1.37 6.77 10.63
N ALA A 127 0.46 5.79 10.69
CA ALA A 127 0.19 5.02 11.90
C ALA A 127 1.42 4.22 12.37
N GLY A 128 2.10 3.59 11.41
CA GLY A 128 3.36 2.91 11.64
C GLY A 128 4.48 3.84 12.08
N LEU A 129 4.55 5.07 11.54
CA LEU A 129 5.58 6.05 11.89
C LEU A 129 5.39 6.54 13.32
N THR A 130 4.15 6.75 13.71
CA THR A 130 3.76 7.10 15.08
C THR A 130 4.24 6.04 16.08
N SER A 131 4.09 4.75 15.74
CA SER A 131 4.58 3.66 16.60
C SER A 131 6.10 3.72 16.79
N ASP A 132 6.84 3.95 15.70
CA ASP A 132 8.31 4.03 15.71
C ASP A 132 8.80 5.25 16.51
N MET A 133 8.17 6.42 16.33
CA MET A 133 8.49 7.65 17.07
C MET A 133 8.26 7.48 18.57
N LEU A 134 7.21 6.75 18.96
CA LEU A 134 6.90 6.43 20.34
C LEU A 134 7.76 5.29 20.91
N LYS A 135 8.61 4.66 20.08
CA LYS A 135 9.41 3.48 20.44
C LYS A 135 8.56 2.35 21.04
N LYS A 136 7.36 2.17 20.50
CA LYS A 136 6.42 1.12 20.91
C LYS A 136 6.23 0.13 19.78
N GLU A 137 5.69 -1.04 20.12
CA GLU A 137 5.26 -2.00 19.11
C GLU A 137 4.23 -1.40 18.16
N ARG A 138 4.06 -2.00 16.98
CA ARG A 138 3.08 -1.53 15.99
C ARG A 138 1.65 -1.64 16.54
N LYS A 139 0.71 -0.92 15.91
CA LYS A 139 -0.71 -0.89 16.28
C LYS A 139 -0.97 -0.26 17.67
N VAL A 140 -0.15 0.70 18.11
CA VAL A 140 -0.49 1.52 19.29
C VAL A 140 -1.74 2.37 19.07
N ILE A 141 -2.42 2.75 20.14
CA ILE A 141 -3.67 3.53 20.07
C ILE A 141 -3.45 4.88 19.35
N GLN A 142 -2.32 5.54 19.62
CA GLN A 142 -1.94 6.77 18.93
C GLN A 142 -1.79 6.57 17.41
N GLY A 143 -1.26 5.42 16.99
CA GLY A 143 -1.13 5.05 15.59
C GLY A 143 -2.50 4.84 14.94
N SER A 144 -3.43 4.16 15.63
CA SER A 144 -4.81 3.99 15.16
C SER A 144 -5.56 5.33 15.06
N LEU A 145 -5.31 6.27 15.97
CA LEU A 145 -5.88 7.62 15.86
C LEU A 145 -5.34 8.37 14.63
N VAL A 146 -4.04 8.29 14.38
CA VAL A 146 -3.42 8.88 13.18
C VAL A 146 -3.95 8.22 11.91
N PHE A 147 -4.11 6.90 11.90
CA PHE A 147 -4.74 6.17 10.81
C PHE A 147 -6.14 6.71 10.54
N PHE A 148 -6.98 6.79 11.58
CA PHE A 148 -8.36 7.26 11.49
C PHE A 148 -8.43 8.67 10.88
N VAL A 149 -7.63 9.61 11.39
CA VAL A 149 -7.62 10.99 10.91
C VAL A 149 -7.23 11.05 9.43
N ILE A 150 -6.20 10.33 9.01
CA ILE A 150 -5.75 10.35 7.62
C ILE A 150 -6.76 9.66 6.71
N ALA A 151 -7.32 8.51 7.12
CA ALA A 151 -8.37 7.84 6.37
C ALA A 151 -9.61 8.74 6.19
N PHE A 152 -10.01 9.44 7.25
CA PHE A 152 -11.11 10.39 7.23
C PHE A 152 -10.86 11.56 6.26
N LEU A 153 -9.67 12.18 6.30
CA LEU A 153 -9.30 13.25 5.38
C LEU A 153 -9.26 12.78 3.92
N LEU A 154 -8.68 11.61 3.66
CA LEU A 154 -8.63 11.04 2.31
C LEU A 154 -10.03 10.72 1.78
N LEU A 155 -10.94 10.23 2.62
CA LEU A 155 -12.33 9.98 2.23
C LEU A 155 -13.08 11.30 1.94
N ILE A 156 -12.84 12.37 2.69
CA ILE A 156 -13.39 13.71 2.37
C ILE A 156 -12.92 14.19 1.01
N GLU A 157 -11.62 14.05 0.72
CA GLU A 157 -11.03 14.57 -0.51
C GLU A 157 -11.43 13.75 -1.75
N ASN A 158 -11.58 12.43 -1.61
CA ASN A 158 -11.70 11.52 -2.75
C ASN A 158 -13.11 10.94 -2.95
N THR A 159 -14.09 11.29 -2.10
CA THR A 159 -15.46 10.78 -2.20
C THR A 159 -16.50 11.90 -2.02
N HIS A 160 -17.74 11.63 -2.42
CA HIS A 160 -18.89 12.54 -2.22
C HIS A 160 -19.85 12.06 -1.13
N LEU A 161 -19.34 11.26 -0.19
CA LEU A 161 -20.14 10.67 0.88
C LEU A 161 -20.55 11.71 1.94
N GLU A 162 -21.66 11.44 2.62
CA GLU A 162 -22.06 12.23 3.77
C GLU A 162 -21.07 12.06 4.94
N LEU A 163 -20.95 13.08 5.79
CA LEU A 163 -19.98 13.08 6.89
C LEU A 163 -20.13 11.87 7.83
N GLY A 164 -21.36 11.40 8.05
CA GLY A 164 -21.65 10.21 8.85
C GLY A 164 -21.12 8.92 8.20
N GLN A 165 -21.25 8.81 6.87
CA GLN A 165 -20.71 7.67 6.10
C GLN A 165 -19.17 7.70 6.10
N ILE A 166 -18.56 8.87 5.89
CA ILE A 166 -17.10 9.07 5.96
C ILE A 166 -16.57 8.66 7.33
N PHE A 167 -17.20 9.13 8.41
CA PHE A 167 -16.82 8.78 9.77
C PHE A 167 -16.91 7.27 10.02
N ALA A 168 -18.04 6.65 9.62
CA ALA A 168 -18.26 5.22 9.78
C ALA A 168 -17.22 4.41 8.99
N CYS A 169 -16.98 4.76 7.73
CA CYS A 169 -15.96 4.12 6.89
C CYS A 169 -14.57 4.23 7.52
N ALA A 170 -14.12 5.45 7.87
CA ALA A 170 -12.83 5.69 8.50
C ALA A 170 -12.66 4.87 9.79
N LEU A 171 -13.71 4.79 10.63
CA LEU A 171 -13.70 4.01 11.85
C LEU A 171 -13.56 2.51 11.56
N ILE A 172 -14.35 1.97 10.64
CA ILE A 172 -14.31 0.55 10.28
C ILE A 172 -12.94 0.19 9.70
N VAL A 173 -12.40 0.97 8.77
CA VAL A 173 -11.09 0.67 8.17
C VAL A 173 -9.94 0.81 9.18
N THR A 174 -10.08 1.69 10.17
CA THR A 174 -9.13 1.78 11.30
C THR A 174 -9.16 0.51 12.14
N LEU A 175 -10.34 -0.05 12.41
CA LEU A 175 -10.46 -1.33 13.12
C LEU A 175 -9.88 -2.48 12.30
N VAL A 176 -10.10 -2.49 10.99
CA VAL A 176 -9.47 -3.47 10.08
C VAL A 176 -7.95 -3.37 10.17
N GLU A 177 -7.37 -2.17 10.09
CA GLU A 177 -5.92 -1.96 10.26
C GLU A 177 -5.44 -2.47 11.62
N ARG A 178 -6.12 -2.08 12.70
CA ARG A 178 -5.78 -2.42 14.09
C ARG A 178 -5.61 -3.91 14.30
N PHE A 179 -6.53 -4.70 13.75
CA PHE A 179 -6.63 -6.14 13.98
C PHE A 179 -6.00 -6.98 12.87
N SER A 180 -5.42 -6.37 11.84
CA SER A 180 -4.75 -7.09 10.77
C SER A 180 -3.35 -7.57 11.21
N PRO A 181 -3.12 -8.89 11.29
CA PRO A 181 -1.86 -9.41 11.79
C PRO A 181 -0.80 -9.49 10.69
N VAL A 182 0.49 -9.46 11.06
CA VAL A 182 1.64 -9.84 10.20
C VAL A 182 1.76 -9.04 8.88
N GLY A 183 1.17 -7.84 8.80
CA GLY A 183 1.18 -7.00 7.59
C GLY A 183 0.08 -7.33 6.57
N SER A 184 -0.97 -8.06 6.99
CA SER A 184 -2.14 -8.32 6.14
C SER A 184 -3.00 -7.09 5.87
N ASP A 185 -2.80 -6.01 6.63
CA ASP A 185 -3.35 -4.65 6.41
C ASP A 185 -3.12 -4.16 4.98
N ASN A 186 -1.95 -4.46 4.39
CA ASN A 186 -1.65 -4.15 3.00
C ASN A 186 -2.63 -4.78 1.98
N ALA A 187 -3.41 -5.79 2.39
CA ALA A 187 -4.50 -6.36 1.62
C ALA A 187 -5.89 -6.06 2.20
N THR A 188 -6.07 -6.20 3.52
CA THR A 188 -7.38 -6.09 4.16
C THR A 188 -7.90 -4.66 4.17
N VAL A 189 -7.04 -3.65 4.38
CA VAL A 189 -7.44 -2.23 4.39
C VAL A 189 -8.01 -1.76 3.04
N PRO A 190 -7.31 -1.92 1.89
CA PRO A 190 -7.83 -1.44 0.62
C PRO A 190 -9.05 -2.26 0.18
N VAL A 191 -9.09 -3.57 0.48
CA VAL A 191 -10.27 -4.42 0.21
C VAL A 191 -11.48 -3.99 1.04
N ALA A 192 -11.30 -3.76 2.34
CA ALA A 192 -12.40 -3.30 3.21
C ALA A 192 -12.89 -1.91 2.78
N THR A 193 -11.98 -1.00 2.42
CA THR A 193 -12.35 0.32 1.89
C THR A 193 -13.17 0.17 0.62
N ALA A 194 -12.73 -0.65 -0.34
CA ALA A 194 -13.46 -0.84 -1.59
C ALA A 194 -14.84 -1.46 -1.39
N LEU A 195 -14.98 -2.43 -0.48
CA LEU A 195 -16.28 -3.03 -0.14
C LEU A 195 -17.24 -2.03 0.50
N LEU A 196 -16.74 -1.18 1.41
CA LEU A 196 -17.55 -0.15 2.05
C LEU A 196 -18.00 0.90 1.03
N LEU A 197 -17.09 1.38 0.18
CA LEU A 197 -17.42 2.35 -0.85
C LEU A 197 -18.34 1.79 -1.95
N LEU A 198 -18.27 0.49 -2.24
CA LEU A 198 -19.19 -0.16 -3.17
C LEU A 198 -20.61 -0.30 -2.59
N ALA A 199 -20.74 -0.35 -1.27
CA ALA A 199 -22.01 -0.53 -0.57
C ALA A 199 -22.73 0.80 -0.28
N LEU A 200 -22.10 1.94 -0.53
CA LEU A 200 -22.61 3.30 -0.31
C LEU A 200 -22.92 3.98 -1.64
#